data_AF-A0A0K9GWW8-F1
#
_entry.id   AF-A0A0K9GWW8-F1
#
_cell.length_a   1.000
_cell.length_b   1.000
_cell.length_c   1.000
_cell.angle_alpha   90.00
_cell.angle_beta   90.00
_cell.angle_gamma   90.00
#
_symmetry.space_group_name_H-M   'P 1'
#
loop_
_entity.id
_entity.type
_entity.pdbx_description
1 polymer ?
#
loop_
_entity_poly.entity_id
_entity_poly.type
_entity_poly.pdbx_seq_one_letter_code
_entity_poly.pdbx_strand_id
1 'polypeptide(L)'
;MKQVNKESGITLIEVLAAVAITGIIGIVVYAVFFQTLHVKEKTQSHNELRQEANIVMTQLRSMHENGDSIWYSSGMLYTDKEKKNPLATETNYLFAEVLINGTKVVSEQSIQLLSTSTFKVAFTMIDHYQNEYNLETVLPGTMNQPIAGEIMKPSTPSTVEDFYTYLVKNDVFVYGSQFEFQGNQVNGPNAAIIVRGNLLGSQLNGGSFSNVSNININGSVNIDGGSAGLGSRTSPGTIYVNGDVTLWGGTRHIYGDVYVNGNLKLKDAIIHGNVYVQGNVELDWTPTIEGNARIYYKGTLKYPNNYHQSILDKVILKADVPKLTKSYTDIPPLKDSQWYKDHGYTQTIKPDNMKLYGNSINVQSYYDSGLGKYVNTFTNAIIVSQGDINITSGGLKMTGVLFAPNGKVTFSGESFEGVVMARDGFYVTSGGTTVTFKGIEQYIRDPKDFPLQTLSKVD
;
A
#
# COMPACT_ATOMS: atom_id res chain seq x y z
N MET A 1 -59.27 -25.79 49.56
CA MET A 1 -58.68 -25.89 48.21
C MET A 1 -57.17 -25.91 48.35
N LYS A 2 -56.51 -26.92 47.79
CA LYS A 2 -55.05 -27.07 47.72
C LYS A 2 -54.49 -26.13 46.64
N GLN A 3 -53.47 -25.36 46.96
CA GLN A 3 -52.34 -25.07 46.06
C GLN A 3 -51.09 -24.94 46.92
N VAL A 4 -50.30 -26.02 46.99
CA VAL A 4 -48.91 -25.97 47.46
C VAL A 4 -48.08 -25.76 46.20
N ASN A 5 -47.44 -24.60 46.09
CA ASN A 5 -46.53 -24.29 45.01
C ASN A 5 -45.35 -25.28 45.04
N LYS A 6 -45.16 -26.03 43.95
CA LYS A 6 -43.94 -26.81 43.73
C LYS A 6 -42.83 -25.84 43.38
N GLU A 7 -41.96 -25.52 44.33
CA GLU A 7 -40.68 -24.92 44.03
C GLU A 7 -39.71 -26.02 43.60
N SER A 8 -39.33 -26.01 42.32
CA SER A 8 -38.26 -26.86 41.79
C SER A 8 -36.91 -26.29 42.25
N GLY A 9 -36.43 -26.78 43.40
CA GLY A 9 -35.08 -26.48 43.87
C GLY A 9 -34.04 -27.08 42.92
N ILE A 10 -33.01 -26.30 42.59
CA ILE A 10 -31.87 -26.76 41.78
C ILE A 10 -31.17 -27.89 42.55
N THR A 11 -30.94 -29.02 41.89
CA THR A 11 -30.26 -30.15 42.54
C THR A 11 -28.77 -29.85 42.69
N LEU A 12 -28.14 -30.38 43.74
CA LEU A 12 -26.70 -30.21 43.97
C LEU A 12 -25.86 -30.69 42.77
N ILE A 13 -26.36 -31.70 42.05
CA ILE A 13 -25.75 -32.25 40.84
C ILE A 13 -25.79 -31.24 39.68
N GLU A 14 -26.89 -30.51 39.50
CA GLU A 14 -26.99 -29.47 38.47
C GLU A 14 -26.07 -28.28 38.77
N VAL A 15 -25.93 -27.89 40.04
CA VAL A 15 -24.96 -26.84 40.44
C VAL A 15 -23.53 -27.27 40.16
N LEU A 16 -23.17 -28.51 40.51
CA LEU A 16 -21.83 -29.07 40.25
C LEU A 16 -21.53 -29.16 38.75
N ALA A 17 -22.50 -29.62 37.95
CA ALA A 17 -22.37 -29.69 36.50
C ALA A 17 -22.20 -28.30 35.86
N ALA A 18 -23.00 -27.32 36.31
CA ALA A 18 -22.91 -25.95 35.82
C ALA A 18 -21.54 -25.31 36.14
N VAL A 19 -21.03 -25.51 37.37
CA VAL A 19 -19.71 -25.01 37.77
C VAL A 19 -18.60 -25.69 36.96
N ALA A 20 -18.67 -27.00 36.75
CA ALA A 20 -17.69 -27.73 35.96
C ALA A 20 -17.65 -27.27 34.49
N ILE A 21 -18.82 -27.11 33.85
CA ILE A 21 -18.94 -26.63 32.47
C ILE A 21 -18.42 -25.19 32.37
N THR A 22 -18.76 -24.33 33.32
CA THR A 22 -18.29 -22.94 33.35
C THR A 22 -16.77 -22.86 33.51
N GLY A 23 -16.18 -23.74 34.34
CA GLY A 23 -14.72 -23.85 34.47
C GLY A 23 -14.03 -24.27 33.18
N ILE A 24 -14.57 -25.26 32.47
CA ILE A 24 -14.04 -25.72 31.17
C ILE A 24 -14.13 -24.60 30.13
N ILE A 25 -15.30 -23.93 30.03
CA ILE A 25 -15.49 -22.80 29.13
C ILE A 25 -14.51 -21.67 29.47
N GLY A 26 -14.32 -21.37 30.76
CA GLY A 26 -13.37 -20.35 31.21
C GLY A 26 -11.94 -20.63 30.77
N ILE A 27 -11.48 -21.88 30.90
CA ILE A 27 -10.13 -22.30 30.47
C ILE A 27 -9.97 -22.15 28.95
N VAL A 28 -10.97 -22.56 28.16
CA VAL A 28 -10.93 -22.44 26.69
C VAL A 28 -10.92 -20.99 26.26
N VAL A 29 -11.79 -20.15 26.83
CA VAL A 29 -11.83 -18.71 26.54
C VAL A 29 -10.51 -18.03 26.91
N TYR A 30 -9.94 -18.38 28.06
CA TYR A 30 -8.65 -17.85 28.50
C TYR A 30 -7.51 -18.23 27.54
N ALA A 31 -7.45 -19.50 27.12
CA ALA A 31 -6.44 -19.97 26.17
C ALA A 31 -6.53 -19.25 24.81
N VAL A 32 -7.75 -19.14 24.26
CA VAL A 32 -7.98 -18.44 22.97
C VAL A 32 -7.64 -16.95 23.08
N PHE A 33 -8.00 -16.30 24.19
CA PHE A 33 -7.69 -14.89 24.43
C PHE A 33 -6.18 -14.64 24.46
N PHE A 34 -5.43 -15.42 25.24
CA PHE A 34 -3.97 -15.27 25.34
C PHE A 34 -3.25 -15.62 24.04
N GLN A 35 -3.73 -16.61 23.29
CA GLN A 35 -3.21 -16.93 21.97
C GLN A 35 -3.47 -15.79 20.97
N THR A 36 -4.64 -15.14 21.05
CA THR A 36 -4.96 -13.97 20.21
C THR A 36 -4.05 -12.78 20.52
N LEU A 37 -3.73 -12.54 21.79
CA LEU A 37 -2.79 -11.49 22.18
C LEU A 37 -1.37 -11.74 21.64
N HIS A 38 -0.83 -12.96 21.78
CA HIS A 38 0.49 -13.31 21.24
C HIS A 38 0.55 -13.20 19.71
N VAL A 39 -0.52 -13.59 19.00
CA VAL A 39 -0.60 -13.46 17.54
C VAL A 39 -0.70 -11.99 17.12
N LYS A 40 -1.38 -11.15 17.91
CA LYS A 40 -1.46 -9.71 17.67
C LYS A 40 -0.08 -9.05 17.80
N GLU A 41 0.67 -9.38 18.83
CA GLU A 41 2.04 -8.86 19.04
C GLU A 41 2.96 -9.25 17.90
N LYS A 42 2.92 -10.52 17.45
CA LYS A 42 3.73 -10.97 16.30
C LYS A 42 3.36 -10.25 14.99
N THR A 43 2.07 -10.04 14.73
CA THR A 43 1.60 -9.37 13.50
C THR A 43 1.92 -7.89 13.52
N GLN A 44 1.77 -7.25 14.67
CA GLN A 44 2.13 -5.84 14.86
C GLN A 44 3.64 -5.64 14.67
N SER A 45 4.46 -6.51 15.27
CA SER A 45 5.91 -6.46 15.15
C SER A 45 6.39 -6.65 13.71
N HIS A 46 5.72 -7.49 12.90
CA HIS A 46 6.02 -7.59 11.47
C HIS A 46 5.74 -6.27 10.71
N ASN A 47 4.65 -5.57 11.04
CA ASN A 47 4.35 -4.27 10.44
C ASN A 47 5.35 -3.19 10.87
N GLU A 48 5.78 -3.20 12.14
CA GLU A 48 6.80 -2.30 12.68
C GLU A 48 8.18 -2.57 12.04
N LEU A 49 8.60 -3.84 11.91
CA LEU A 49 9.80 -4.26 11.20
C LEU A 49 9.85 -3.71 9.77
N ARG A 50 8.70 -3.72 9.08
CA ARG A 50 8.58 -3.16 7.74
C ARG A 50 8.63 -1.64 7.71
N GLN A 51 8.01 -0.96 8.68
CA GLN A 51 8.15 0.50 8.82
C GLN A 51 9.61 0.87 9.05
N GLU A 52 10.30 0.10 9.90
CA GLU A 52 11.71 0.29 10.19
C GLU A 52 12.57 0.15 8.94
N ALA A 53 12.35 -0.90 8.13
CA ALA A 53 13.05 -1.09 6.87
C ALA A 53 12.87 0.09 5.90
N ASN A 54 11.69 0.71 5.87
CA ASN A 54 11.44 1.89 5.03
C ASN A 54 12.13 3.16 5.59
N ILE A 55 12.22 3.30 6.92
CA ILE A 55 12.99 4.37 7.57
C ILE A 55 14.48 4.22 7.23
N VAL A 56 15.03 3.02 7.42
CA VAL A 56 16.40 2.67 7.03
C VAL A 56 16.65 3.02 5.57
N MET A 57 15.72 2.66 4.68
CA MET A 57 15.85 2.95 3.25
C MET A 57 15.86 4.46 2.95
N THR A 58 15.01 5.22 3.65
CA THR A 58 14.99 6.69 3.54
C THR A 58 16.31 7.29 3.98
N GLN A 59 16.89 6.78 5.08
CA GLN A 59 18.20 7.22 5.55
C GLN A 59 19.32 6.84 4.58
N LEU A 60 19.34 5.61 4.06
CA LEU A 60 20.29 5.17 3.05
C LEU A 60 20.27 6.06 1.81
N ARG A 61 19.08 6.49 1.37
CA ARG A 61 18.93 7.43 0.26
C ARG A 61 19.52 8.80 0.59
N SER A 62 19.23 9.35 1.77
CA SER A 62 19.80 10.63 2.23
C SER A 62 21.33 10.57 2.29
N MET A 63 21.89 9.49 2.84
CA MET A 63 23.33 9.26 2.91
C MET A 63 23.95 9.16 1.52
N HIS A 64 23.28 8.45 0.60
CA HIS A 64 23.71 8.36 -0.79
C HIS A 64 23.73 9.71 -1.49
N GLU A 65 22.71 10.55 -1.28
CA GLU A 65 22.66 11.91 -1.84
C GLU A 65 23.82 12.79 -1.33
N ASN A 66 24.23 12.61 -0.08
CA ASN A 66 25.33 13.36 0.55
C ASN A 66 26.72 12.78 0.27
N GLY A 67 26.81 11.56 -0.28
CA GLY A 67 28.09 10.87 -0.46
C GLY A 67 28.68 10.26 0.82
N ASP A 68 27.81 10.01 1.81
CA ASP A 68 28.18 9.50 3.13
C ASP A 68 28.52 8.00 3.10
N SER A 69 29.13 7.51 4.18
CA SER A 69 29.46 6.10 4.33
C SER A 69 28.57 5.41 5.36
N ILE A 70 28.20 4.17 5.08
CA ILE A 70 27.55 3.29 6.04
C ILE A 70 28.57 2.31 6.63
N TRP A 71 28.36 1.92 7.88
CA TRP A 71 29.17 0.93 8.58
C TRP A 71 28.29 -0.26 8.97
N TYR A 72 28.63 -1.45 8.49
CA TYR A 72 27.93 -2.67 8.88
C TYR A 72 28.68 -3.39 10.00
N SER A 73 28.03 -3.66 11.13
CA SER A 73 28.61 -4.39 12.24
C SER A 73 27.56 -5.13 13.03
N SER A 74 27.85 -6.38 13.40
CA SER A 74 27.04 -7.14 14.38
C SER A 74 25.55 -7.23 14.02
N GLY A 75 25.23 -7.32 12.73
CA GLY A 75 23.84 -7.35 12.27
C GLY A 75 23.16 -5.98 12.28
N MET A 76 23.89 -4.87 12.39
CA MET A 76 23.34 -3.51 12.38
C MET A 76 24.08 -2.64 11.36
N LEU A 77 23.36 -1.69 10.77
CA LEU A 77 23.93 -0.62 9.96
C LEU A 77 24.03 0.65 10.79
N TYR A 78 25.15 1.36 10.68
CA TYR A 78 25.43 2.61 11.37
C TYR A 78 25.89 3.69 10.39
N THR A 79 25.71 4.96 10.77
CA THR A 79 26.26 6.10 10.02
C THR A 79 27.72 6.41 10.40
N ASP A 80 28.23 5.77 11.47
CA ASP A 80 29.57 5.96 11.99
C ASP A 80 30.24 4.63 12.37
N LYS A 81 31.58 4.63 12.39
CA LYS A 81 32.38 3.46 12.72
C LYS A 81 32.39 3.16 14.23
N GLU A 82 32.15 4.17 15.05
CA GLU A 82 32.06 4.07 16.50
C GLU A 82 30.76 3.40 16.99
N LYS A 83 29.86 3.03 16.06
CA LYS A 83 28.59 2.33 16.29
C LYS A 83 27.62 3.13 17.18
N LYS A 84 27.67 4.46 17.09
CA LYS A 84 26.85 5.37 17.94
C LYS A 84 25.50 5.69 17.34
N ASN A 85 25.39 5.72 16.01
CA ASN A 85 24.20 6.15 15.29
C ASN A 85 23.71 5.01 14.36
N PRO A 86 22.87 4.09 14.88
CA PRO A 86 22.29 3.03 14.04
C PRO A 86 21.28 3.63 13.04
N LEU A 87 21.18 3.03 11.85
CA LEU A 87 20.19 3.41 10.84
C LEU A 87 18.78 2.95 11.23
N ALA A 88 18.69 1.77 11.84
CA ALA A 88 17.47 1.33 12.49
C ALA A 88 17.33 2.06 13.85
N THR A 89 16.18 2.67 14.07
CA THR A 89 15.82 3.45 15.25
C THR A 89 15.72 2.62 16.52
N GLU A 90 15.39 1.32 16.39
CA GLU A 90 15.39 0.37 17.51
C GLU A 90 16.49 -0.69 17.36
N THR A 91 17.08 -1.06 18.50
CA THR A 91 18.11 -2.12 18.56
C THR A 91 17.55 -3.54 18.43
N ASN A 92 16.23 -3.67 18.33
CA ASN A 92 15.53 -4.97 18.28
C ASN A 92 15.46 -5.55 16.86
N TYR A 93 15.85 -4.78 15.85
CA TYR A 93 15.82 -5.18 14.44
C TYR A 93 17.23 -5.41 13.93
N LEU A 94 17.51 -6.62 13.46
CA LEU A 94 18.82 -7.01 12.95
C LEU A 94 18.77 -7.21 11.44
N PHE A 95 19.82 -6.79 10.76
CA PHE A 95 20.09 -7.11 9.37
C PHE A 95 20.74 -8.49 9.30
N ALA A 96 20.01 -9.49 8.81
CA ALA A 96 20.57 -10.82 8.55
C ALA A 96 21.43 -10.84 7.30
N GLU A 97 21.08 -10.02 6.32
CA GLU A 97 21.83 -9.87 5.08
C GLU A 97 21.75 -8.43 4.57
N VAL A 98 22.86 -7.94 4.04
CA VAL A 98 22.95 -6.67 3.31
C VAL A 98 23.77 -6.92 2.05
N LEU A 99 23.22 -6.53 0.90
CA LEU A 99 23.77 -6.70 -0.43
C LEU A 99 23.88 -5.31 -1.08
N ILE A 100 25.07 -4.99 -1.58
CA ILE A 100 25.30 -3.78 -2.37
C ILE A 100 25.86 -4.20 -3.72
N ASN A 101 25.17 -3.81 -4.80
CA ASN A 101 25.45 -4.25 -6.16
C ASN A 101 25.54 -5.78 -6.29
N GLY A 102 24.67 -6.49 -5.55
CA GLY A 102 24.65 -7.95 -5.51
C GLY A 102 25.78 -8.60 -4.69
N THR A 103 26.67 -7.80 -4.10
CA THR A 103 27.76 -8.32 -3.25
C THR A 103 27.36 -8.22 -1.78
N LYS A 104 27.48 -9.34 -1.06
CA LYS A 104 27.18 -9.39 0.37
C LYS A 104 28.19 -8.54 1.15
N VAL A 105 27.68 -7.63 1.97
CA VAL A 105 28.48 -6.80 2.87
C VAL A 105 28.94 -7.65 4.05
N VAL A 106 30.24 -7.60 4.34
CA VAL A 106 30.84 -8.33 5.47
C VAL A 106 30.84 -7.43 6.71
N SER A 107 30.72 -8.02 7.90
CA SER A 107 30.77 -7.24 9.16
C SER A 107 32.11 -6.51 9.31
N GLU A 108 32.06 -5.35 9.96
CA GLU A 108 33.17 -4.40 10.15
C GLU A 108 33.68 -3.76 8.84
N GLN A 109 32.77 -3.54 7.88
CA GLN A 109 33.06 -2.91 6.61
C GLN A 109 32.40 -1.53 6.50
N SER A 110 33.17 -0.55 6.02
CA SER A 110 32.65 0.75 5.56
C SER A 110 32.30 0.67 4.08
N ILE A 111 31.12 1.15 3.70
CA ILE A 111 30.75 1.36 2.30
C ILE A 111 30.42 2.82 2.08
N GLN A 112 31.14 3.45 1.17
CA GLN A 112 30.84 4.80 0.74
C GLN A 112 29.72 4.78 -0.33
N LEU A 113 28.61 5.45 -0.03
CA LEU A 113 27.48 5.60 -0.94
C LEU A 113 27.65 6.89 -1.72
N LEU A 114 28.52 6.88 -2.73
CA LEU A 114 28.76 8.07 -3.55
C LEU A 114 27.50 8.50 -4.32
N SER A 115 27.12 9.77 -4.17
CA SER A 115 25.97 10.38 -4.87
C SER A 115 26.07 10.30 -6.39
N THR A 116 27.26 10.06 -6.94
CA THR A 116 27.52 9.91 -8.37
C THR A 116 27.31 8.49 -8.89
N SER A 117 27.29 7.48 -8.02
CA SER A 117 27.22 6.06 -8.39
C SER A 117 25.82 5.49 -8.16
N THR A 118 25.35 4.62 -9.06
CA THR A 118 24.11 3.87 -8.83
C THR A 118 24.41 2.63 -8.00
N PHE A 119 23.63 2.41 -6.94
CA PHE A 119 23.73 1.22 -6.09
C PHE A 119 22.44 0.41 -6.13
N LYS A 120 22.53 -0.89 -6.40
CA LYS A 120 21.45 -1.84 -6.07
C LYS A 120 21.62 -2.22 -4.61
N VAL A 121 20.64 -1.92 -3.78
CA VAL A 121 20.69 -2.22 -2.35
C VAL A 121 19.61 -3.24 -2.05
N ALA A 122 19.98 -4.35 -1.44
CA ALA A 122 19.04 -5.30 -0.88
C ALA A 122 19.44 -5.63 0.56
N PHE A 123 18.46 -5.81 1.44
CA PHE A 123 18.73 -6.27 2.79
C PHE A 123 17.54 -7.05 3.35
N THR A 124 17.86 -7.93 4.30
CA THR A 124 16.89 -8.70 5.08
C THR A 124 16.96 -8.23 6.52
N MET A 125 15.87 -7.66 7.04
CA MET A 125 15.73 -7.34 8.45
C MET A 125 14.95 -8.43 9.18
N ILE A 126 15.33 -8.71 10.41
CA ILE A 126 14.71 -9.70 11.29
C ILE A 126 14.38 -9.04 12.64
N ASP A 127 13.17 -9.29 13.16
CA ASP A 127 12.76 -8.86 14.50
C ASP A 127 13.05 -9.91 15.59
N HIS A 128 12.75 -9.59 16.86
CA HIS A 128 12.94 -10.53 17.97
C HIS A 128 11.99 -11.74 17.95
N TYR A 129 10.94 -11.72 17.12
CA TYR A 129 10.05 -12.86 16.87
C TYR A 129 10.48 -13.70 15.66
N GLN A 130 11.65 -13.41 15.06
CA GLN A 130 12.19 -14.07 13.86
C GLN A 130 11.30 -13.87 12.62
N ASN A 131 10.49 -12.81 12.56
CA ASN A 131 9.88 -12.42 11.29
C ASN A 131 10.95 -11.78 10.41
N GLU A 132 10.93 -12.10 9.12
CA GLU A 132 11.86 -11.53 8.14
C GLU A 132 11.14 -10.53 7.24
N TYR A 133 11.82 -9.45 6.87
CA TYR A 133 11.39 -8.53 5.83
C TYR A 133 12.54 -8.27 4.85
N ASN A 134 12.31 -8.61 3.59
CA ASN A 134 13.26 -8.44 2.50
C ASN A 134 12.92 -7.17 1.72
N LEU A 135 13.89 -6.27 1.61
CA LEU A 135 13.77 -5.06 0.80
C LEU A 135 14.85 -5.07 -0.27
N GLU A 136 14.47 -4.86 -1.53
CA GLU A 136 15.38 -4.67 -2.66
C GLU A 136 14.98 -3.39 -3.40
N THR A 137 15.96 -2.53 -3.66
CA THR A 137 15.74 -1.28 -4.38
C THR A 137 17.02 -0.76 -5.05
N VAL A 138 16.89 0.34 -5.78
CA VAL A 138 18.00 1.01 -6.46
C VAL A 138 18.13 2.43 -5.94
N LEU A 139 19.34 2.80 -5.55
CA LEU A 139 19.77 4.17 -5.26
C LEU A 139 20.45 4.76 -6.51
N PRO A 140 19.77 5.59 -7.30
CA PRO A 140 20.29 6.07 -8.59
C PRO A 140 21.34 7.17 -8.41
N GLY A 141 22.52 7.00 -9.02
CA GLY A 141 23.60 7.98 -9.00
C GLY A 141 23.40 9.17 -9.94
N THR A 142 24.04 10.30 -9.63
CA THR A 142 23.99 11.55 -10.40
C THR A 142 24.88 11.56 -11.66
N MET A 143 25.86 10.66 -11.74
CA MET A 143 26.64 10.40 -12.96
C MET A 143 26.30 9.02 -13.53
N ASN A 144 25.82 9.00 -14.78
CA ASN A 144 25.66 7.76 -15.53
C ASN A 144 27.03 7.13 -15.80
N GLN A 145 27.49 6.25 -14.93
CA GLN A 145 28.45 5.21 -15.30
C GLN A 145 27.65 3.96 -15.68
N PRO A 146 27.70 3.51 -16.96
CA PRO A 146 27.15 2.23 -17.32
C PRO A 146 28.03 1.14 -16.68
N ILE A 147 27.45 0.29 -15.85
CA ILE A 147 28.14 -0.93 -15.39
C ILE A 147 28.21 -1.87 -16.61
N ALA A 148 29.42 -2.04 -17.14
CA ALA A 148 29.73 -2.98 -18.20
C ALA A 148 30.11 -4.35 -17.61
N GLY A 149 29.42 -5.41 -18.07
CA GLY A 149 29.67 -6.83 -17.75
C GLY A 149 28.89 -7.31 -16.53
N GLU A 150 27.96 -8.25 -16.57
CA GLU A 150 27.63 -9.27 -17.57
C GLU A 150 26.12 -9.24 -17.88
N ILE A 151 25.77 -9.51 -19.14
CA ILE A 151 24.46 -10.06 -19.47
C ILE A 151 24.45 -11.49 -18.89
N MET A 152 24.12 -11.63 -17.61
CA MET A 152 23.46 -12.85 -17.18
C MET A 152 22.09 -12.82 -17.83
N LYS A 153 21.98 -13.60 -18.91
CA LYS A 153 20.73 -14.20 -19.39
C LYS A 153 19.84 -14.43 -18.16
N PRO A 154 18.62 -13.89 -18.08
CA PRO A 154 17.77 -14.15 -16.94
C PRO A 154 17.61 -15.66 -16.86
N SER A 155 18.24 -16.29 -15.87
CA SER A 155 17.80 -17.57 -15.38
C SER A 155 16.40 -17.28 -14.87
N THR A 156 15.42 -17.69 -15.67
CA THR A 156 14.00 -17.61 -15.39
C THR A 156 13.77 -17.96 -13.92
N PRO A 157 13.26 -17.06 -13.06
CA PRO A 157 12.36 -17.49 -12.02
C PRO A 157 11.10 -17.88 -12.79
N SER A 158 11.03 -19.14 -13.20
CA SER A 158 9.86 -19.74 -13.81
C SER A 158 8.77 -19.94 -12.77
N THR A 159 8.30 -18.85 -12.18
CA THR A 159 7.07 -18.76 -11.39
C THR A 159 6.46 -17.41 -11.72
N VAL A 160 5.36 -17.42 -12.49
CA VAL A 160 4.47 -16.25 -12.54
C VAL A 160 4.09 -15.99 -11.08
N GLU A 161 4.42 -14.81 -10.55
CA GLU A 161 4.01 -14.41 -9.21
C GLU A 161 2.49 -14.44 -9.16
N ASP A 162 1.92 -15.26 -8.28
CA ASP A 162 0.47 -15.32 -8.15
C ASP A 162 -0.06 -13.98 -7.63
N PHE A 163 -1.32 -13.70 -7.96
CA PHE A 163 -1.90 -12.39 -7.67
C PHE A 163 -1.94 -12.07 -6.17
N TYR A 164 -2.20 -13.05 -5.29
CA TYR A 164 -2.22 -12.82 -3.85
C TYR A 164 -0.83 -12.41 -3.35
N THR A 165 0.21 -13.13 -3.77
CA THR A 165 1.61 -12.82 -3.47
C THR A 165 1.98 -11.42 -3.97
N TYR A 166 1.55 -11.06 -5.18
CA TYR A 166 1.72 -9.71 -5.72
C TYR A 166 1.06 -8.64 -4.83
N LEU A 167 -0.19 -8.87 -4.39
CA LEU A 167 -0.92 -7.92 -3.53
C LEU A 167 -0.21 -7.70 -2.19
N VAL A 168 0.24 -8.78 -1.55
CA VAL A 168 0.93 -8.73 -0.25
C VAL A 168 2.29 -8.05 -0.40
N LYS A 169 3.12 -8.50 -1.34
CA LYS A 169 4.48 -7.99 -1.53
C LYS A 169 4.53 -6.51 -1.92
N ASN A 170 3.53 -6.03 -2.68
CA ASN A 170 3.48 -4.65 -3.14
C ASN A 170 2.51 -3.79 -2.32
N ASP A 171 1.91 -4.34 -1.27
CA ASP A 171 0.97 -3.65 -0.37
C ASP A 171 -0.11 -2.91 -1.11
N VAL A 172 -0.74 -3.65 -2.02
CA VAL A 172 -1.72 -3.06 -2.91
C VAL A 172 -2.98 -2.77 -2.13
N PHE A 173 -3.26 -1.48 -2.00
CA PHE A 173 -4.46 -0.94 -1.38
C PHE A 173 -5.64 -0.97 -2.35
N VAL A 174 -5.45 -0.37 -3.52
CA VAL A 174 -6.47 -0.25 -4.55
C VAL A 174 -5.91 -0.79 -5.86
N TYR A 175 -6.67 -1.65 -6.52
CA TYR A 175 -6.36 -2.15 -7.86
C TYR A 175 -7.59 -2.06 -8.76
N GLY A 176 -7.51 -1.26 -9.83
CA GLY A 176 -8.62 -1.12 -10.77
C GLY A 176 -8.34 -0.22 -11.96
N SER A 177 -9.29 -0.10 -12.88
CA SER A 177 -9.14 0.81 -14.03
C SER A 177 -9.26 2.28 -13.65
N GLN A 178 -9.99 2.60 -12.58
CA GLN A 178 -10.32 3.95 -12.15
C GLN A 178 -10.19 4.10 -10.64
N PHE A 179 -9.87 5.32 -10.20
CA PHE A 179 -9.92 5.70 -8.80
C PHE A 179 -10.56 7.09 -8.72
N GLU A 180 -11.76 7.16 -8.17
CA GLU A 180 -12.47 8.40 -7.91
C GLU A 180 -12.66 8.57 -6.41
N PHE A 181 -12.24 9.71 -5.90
CA PHE A 181 -12.18 9.97 -4.48
C PHE A 181 -12.72 11.35 -4.14
N GLN A 182 -13.99 11.38 -3.72
CA GLN A 182 -14.64 12.59 -3.22
C GLN A 182 -14.45 12.77 -1.70
N GLY A 183 -13.83 11.81 -1.01
CA GLY A 183 -13.63 11.83 0.44
C GLY A 183 -12.69 12.91 0.96
N ASN A 184 -12.40 12.85 2.26
CA ASN A 184 -11.48 13.76 2.93
C ASN A 184 -10.02 13.30 2.86
N GLN A 185 -9.77 12.00 3.05
CA GLN A 185 -8.42 11.51 3.22
C GLN A 185 -8.25 10.05 2.79
N VAL A 186 -7.15 9.78 2.10
CA VAL A 186 -6.64 8.44 1.82
C VAL A 186 -5.34 8.22 2.61
N ASN A 187 -5.30 7.20 3.45
CA ASN A 187 -4.16 6.84 4.29
C ASN A 187 -3.57 5.51 3.82
N GLY A 188 -2.40 5.52 3.19
CA GLY A 188 -1.68 4.33 2.79
C GLY A 188 -0.17 4.53 2.84
N PRO A 189 0.41 4.87 4.00
CA PRO A 189 1.86 4.89 4.12
C PRO A 189 2.40 3.49 3.81
N ASN A 190 3.42 3.43 2.98
CA ASN A 190 4.05 2.22 2.43
C ASN A 190 3.12 1.35 1.55
N ALA A 191 1.93 1.84 1.20
CA ALA A 191 0.97 1.13 0.36
C ALA A 191 1.04 1.59 -1.10
N ALA A 192 0.45 0.79 -1.99
CA ALA A 192 0.33 1.07 -3.41
C ALA A 192 -1.12 1.24 -3.87
N ILE A 193 -1.39 2.31 -4.61
CA ILE A 193 -2.58 2.45 -5.45
C ILE A 193 -2.20 2.16 -6.89
N ILE A 194 -2.97 1.28 -7.55
CA ILE A 194 -2.79 0.88 -8.94
C ILE A 194 -4.05 1.25 -9.73
N VAL A 195 -3.89 2.25 -10.61
CA VAL A 195 -4.92 2.70 -11.55
C VAL A 195 -4.49 2.33 -12.96
N ARG A 196 -5.17 1.37 -13.58
CA ARG A 196 -4.85 0.86 -14.92
C ARG A 196 -5.31 1.78 -16.06
N GLY A 197 -6.06 2.84 -15.74
CA GLY A 197 -6.48 3.88 -16.67
C GLY A 197 -5.86 5.24 -16.36
N ASN A 198 -6.56 6.30 -16.80
CA ASN A 198 -6.17 7.69 -16.54
C ASN A 198 -6.60 8.14 -15.14
N LEU A 199 -5.91 9.15 -14.62
CA LEU A 199 -6.29 9.88 -13.41
C LEU A 199 -6.54 11.36 -13.76
N LEU A 200 -7.75 11.84 -13.51
CA LEU A 200 -8.17 13.21 -13.79
C LEU A 200 -8.37 13.99 -12.49
N GLY A 201 -8.05 15.28 -12.49
CA GLY A 201 -8.25 16.15 -11.34
C GLY A 201 -9.71 16.21 -10.87
N SER A 202 -10.68 16.10 -11.78
CA SER A 202 -12.11 16.05 -11.45
C SER A 202 -12.52 14.80 -10.66
N GLN A 203 -11.68 13.77 -10.66
CA GLN A 203 -11.90 12.53 -9.91
C GLN A 203 -11.36 12.63 -8.47
N LEU A 204 -10.70 13.72 -8.11
CA LEU A 204 -10.11 13.94 -6.81
C LEU A 204 -10.78 15.15 -6.16
N ASN A 205 -11.25 14.98 -4.93
CA ASN A 205 -11.66 16.13 -4.13
C ASN A 205 -10.43 17.00 -3.86
N GLY A 206 -10.53 18.30 -4.14
CA GLY A 206 -9.45 19.28 -4.29
C GLY A 206 -8.57 19.54 -3.06
N GLY A 207 -8.67 18.76 -1.99
CA GLY A 207 -7.72 18.74 -0.87
C GLY A 207 -7.47 17.33 -0.29
N SER A 208 -7.95 16.28 -0.96
CA SER A 208 -8.23 14.97 -0.34
C SER A 208 -7.16 13.88 -0.51
N PHE A 209 -6.01 14.21 -1.08
CA PHE A 209 -5.03 13.20 -1.46
C PHE A 209 -3.63 13.60 -1.01
N SER A 210 -3.20 13.01 0.11
CA SER A 210 -1.85 13.13 0.66
C SER A 210 -1.73 12.14 1.80
N ASN A 211 -1.41 10.87 1.50
CA ASN A 211 -0.70 9.94 2.40
C ASN A 211 -0.56 8.54 1.77
N VAL A 212 -0.35 8.42 0.45
CA VAL A 212 -0.10 7.11 -0.20
C VAL A 212 1.31 7.09 -0.76
N SER A 213 2.12 6.10 -0.39
CA SER A 213 3.54 6.09 -0.77
C SER A 213 3.76 5.78 -2.25
N ASN A 214 3.10 4.75 -2.77
CA ASN A 214 3.30 4.29 -4.14
C ASN A 214 2.03 4.48 -4.97
N ILE A 215 2.17 5.11 -6.13
CA ILE A 215 1.04 5.39 -7.02
C ILE A 215 1.43 5.00 -8.43
N ASN A 216 0.73 4.03 -8.98
CA ASN A 216 1.00 3.46 -10.29
C ASN A 216 -0.18 3.73 -11.22
N ILE A 217 0.03 4.59 -12.22
CA ILE A 217 -0.97 4.97 -13.21
C ILE A 217 -0.53 4.42 -14.57
N ASN A 218 -1.31 3.51 -15.14
CA ASN A 218 -1.01 2.92 -16.46
C ASN A 218 -1.53 3.78 -17.64
N GLY A 219 -2.28 4.84 -17.35
CA GLY A 219 -2.65 5.89 -18.29
C GLY A 219 -1.91 7.20 -18.05
N SER A 220 -2.54 8.30 -18.42
CA SER A 220 -2.07 9.67 -18.19
C SER A 220 -2.66 10.27 -16.91
N VAL A 221 -1.96 11.24 -16.34
CA VAL A 221 -2.44 12.07 -15.23
C VAL A 221 -2.73 13.47 -15.76
N ASN A 222 -3.95 13.98 -15.55
CA ASN A 222 -4.32 15.34 -15.92
C ASN A 222 -5.06 16.05 -14.78
N ILE A 223 -4.35 16.90 -14.04
CA ILE A 223 -4.85 17.67 -12.92
C ILE A 223 -4.65 19.16 -13.22
N ASP A 224 -5.73 19.80 -13.65
CA ASP A 224 -5.79 21.23 -14.00
C ASP A 224 -6.83 21.95 -13.14
N GLY A 225 -6.46 22.18 -11.89
CA GLY A 225 -7.31 22.77 -10.85
C GLY A 225 -7.21 22.01 -9.53
N GLY A 226 -7.71 22.66 -8.47
CA GLY A 226 -7.70 22.11 -7.12
C GLY A 226 -6.32 22.09 -6.46
N SER A 227 -6.26 21.50 -5.26
CA SER A 227 -5.05 21.42 -4.43
C SER A 227 -4.78 19.99 -3.93
N ALA A 228 -5.40 18.99 -4.56
CA ALA A 228 -5.13 17.59 -4.28
C ALA A 228 -3.66 17.27 -4.62
N GLY A 229 -2.90 16.87 -3.61
CA GLY A 229 -1.52 16.44 -3.77
C GLY A 229 -1.44 15.00 -4.30
N LEU A 230 -0.22 14.50 -4.47
CA LEU A 230 0.07 13.09 -4.71
C LEU A 230 1.25 12.66 -3.84
N GLY A 231 1.28 11.38 -3.46
CA GLY A 231 2.33 10.82 -2.61
C GLY A 231 2.05 10.99 -1.11
N SER A 232 2.92 10.40 -0.29
CA SER A 232 2.92 10.58 1.16
C SER A 232 4.05 11.51 1.57
N ARG A 233 3.73 12.51 2.38
CA ARG A 233 4.73 13.43 2.96
C ARG A 233 5.67 12.74 3.95
N THR A 234 5.14 11.81 4.75
CA THR A 234 5.86 11.16 5.85
C THR A 234 6.53 9.86 5.44
N SER A 235 6.03 9.19 4.40
CA SER A 235 6.70 8.05 3.77
C SER A 235 6.68 8.20 2.24
N PRO A 236 7.49 9.10 1.66
CA PRO A 236 7.53 9.28 0.22
C PRO A 236 7.97 7.98 -0.48
N GLY A 237 7.18 7.52 -1.45
CA GLY A 237 7.52 6.37 -2.29
C GLY A 237 7.72 6.77 -3.74
N THR A 238 7.21 5.96 -4.66
CA THR A 238 7.32 6.20 -6.10
C THR A 238 5.96 6.51 -6.73
N ILE A 239 5.92 7.52 -7.59
CA ILE A 239 4.79 7.81 -8.47
C ILE A 239 5.20 7.43 -9.89
N TYR A 240 4.54 6.43 -10.46
CA TYR A 240 4.77 5.99 -11.83
C TYR A 240 3.57 6.34 -12.71
N VAL A 241 3.84 6.96 -13.86
CA VAL A 241 2.84 7.30 -14.87
C VAL A 241 3.31 6.81 -16.22
N ASN A 242 2.56 5.88 -16.81
CA ASN A 242 2.89 5.30 -18.12
C ASN A 242 2.61 6.26 -19.28
N GLY A 243 1.66 7.19 -19.11
CA GLY A 243 1.33 8.23 -20.08
C GLY A 243 1.97 9.59 -19.79
N ASP A 244 1.27 10.64 -20.20
CA ASP A 244 1.65 12.02 -19.94
C ASP A 244 1.21 12.47 -18.54
N VAL A 245 1.91 13.46 -17.98
CA VAL A 245 1.54 14.13 -16.73
C VAL A 245 1.29 15.60 -17.01
N THR A 246 0.10 16.08 -16.65
CA THR A 246 -0.26 17.50 -16.66
C THR A 246 -0.64 17.93 -15.25
N LEU A 247 0.18 18.80 -14.66
CA LEU A 247 -0.02 19.47 -13.37
C LEU A 247 -0.04 20.98 -13.62
N TRP A 248 -1.18 21.47 -14.12
CA TRP A 248 -1.28 22.82 -14.68
C TRP A 248 -1.80 23.81 -13.63
N GLY A 249 -3.11 24.05 -13.52
CA GLY A 249 -3.67 24.98 -12.53
C GLY A 249 -3.76 24.43 -11.10
N GLY A 250 -3.46 25.25 -10.09
CA GLY A 250 -3.73 25.01 -8.65
C GLY A 250 -2.49 24.67 -7.80
N THR A 251 -2.33 25.17 -6.58
CA THR A 251 -1.14 24.80 -5.80
C THR A 251 -1.33 23.41 -5.16
N ARG A 252 -0.39 22.48 -5.39
CA ARG A 252 -0.43 21.13 -4.80
C ARG A 252 0.96 20.56 -4.55
N HIS A 253 1.06 19.64 -3.59
CA HIS A 253 2.31 18.97 -3.25
C HIS A 253 2.42 17.60 -3.91
N ILE A 254 3.58 17.30 -4.48
CA ILE A 254 3.92 16.00 -5.04
C ILE A 254 5.10 15.43 -4.25
N TYR A 255 4.84 14.36 -3.51
CA TYR A 255 5.83 13.68 -2.67
C TYR A 255 6.29 12.37 -3.29
N GLY A 256 7.60 12.12 -3.20
CA GLY A 256 8.24 10.94 -3.77
C GLY A 256 8.81 11.19 -5.16
N ASP A 257 9.56 10.20 -5.66
CA ASP A 257 10.13 10.28 -7.00
C ASP A 257 9.04 9.98 -8.05
N VAL A 258 9.02 10.76 -9.12
CA VAL A 258 8.03 10.67 -10.18
C VAL A 258 8.68 10.17 -11.47
N TYR A 259 8.10 9.14 -12.07
CA TYR A 259 8.56 8.57 -13.35
C TYR A 259 7.45 8.70 -14.38
N VAL A 260 7.74 9.43 -15.46
CA VAL A 260 6.80 9.76 -16.52
C VAL A 260 7.31 9.19 -17.84
N ASN A 261 6.60 8.19 -18.36
CA ASN A 261 6.95 7.58 -19.65
C ASN A 261 6.54 8.44 -20.87
N GLY A 262 5.63 9.39 -20.67
CA GLY A 262 5.27 10.40 -21.66
C GLY A 262 5.95 11.76 -21.42
N ASN A 263 5.19 12.82 -21.66
CA ASN A 263 5.57 14.21 -21.48
C ASN A 263 5.11 14.75 -20.13
N LEU A 264 5.76 15.81 -19.65
CA LEU A 264 5.40 16.54 -18.44
C LEU A 264 4.99 17.97 -18.77
N LYS A 265 3.82 18.39 -18.31
CA LYS A 265 3.40 19.80 -18.23
C LYS A 265 3.30 20.21 -16.77
N LEU A 266 4.03 21.24 -16.36
CA LEU A 266 4.17 21.63 -14.97
C LEU A 266 4.06 23.16 -14.81
N LYS A 267 3.13 23.61 -13.96
CA LYS A 267 2.94 25.03 -13.67
C LYS A 267 2.85 25.31 -12.17
N ASP A 268 1.75 25.05 -11.48
CA ASP A 268 1.57 25.55 -10.10
C ASP A 268 1.96 24.53 -9.00
N ALA A 269 2.52 23.37 -9.36
CA ALA A 269 2.79 22.29 -8.39
C ALA A 269 4.15 22.44 -7.68
N ILE A 270 4.21 21.90 -6.46
CA ILE A 270 5.38 21.86 -5.58
C ILE A 270 5.91 20.41 -5.57
N ILE A 271 7.08 20.22 -6.15
CA ILE A 271 7.74 18.93 -6.33
C ILE A 271 8.77 18.73 -5.22
N HIS A 272 8.63 17.64 -4.44
CA HIS A 272 9.53 17.32 -3.31
C HIS A 272 10.57 16.26 -3.65
N GLY A 273 10.31 15.39 -4.63
CA GLY A 273 11.24 14.35 -5.10
C GLY A 273 11.74 14.59 -6.52
N ASN A 274 12.58 13.69 -7.03
CA ASN A 274 13.08 13.81 -8.41
C ASN A 274 12.00 13.42 -9.42
N VAL A 275 12.04 14.02 -10.61
CA VAL A 275 11.12 13.70 -11.71
C VAL A 275 11.93 13.22 -12.91
N TYR A 276 11.54 12.08 -13.47
CA TYR A 276 12.21 11.42 -14.57
C TYR A 276 11.25 11.31 -15.76
N VAL A 277 11.44 12.15 -16.78
CA VAL A 277 10.55 12.29 -17.94
C VAL A 277 11.20 11.72 -19.19
N GLN A 278 10.55 10.73 -19.80
CA GLN A 278 11.06 10.13 -21.03
C GLN A 278 10.80 11.03 -22.26
N GLY A 279 9.78 11.88 -22.21
CA GLY A 279 9.39 12.80 -23.28
C GLY A 279 9.81 14.26 -23.04
N ASN A 280 8.97 15.16 -23.55
CA ASN A 280 9.15 16.60 -23.48
C ASN A 280 8.70 17.17 -22.12
N VAL A 281 9.27 18.31 -21.74
CA VAL A 281 8.86 19.10 -20.57
C VAL A 281 8.33 20.45 -21.03
N GLU A 282 7.13 20.82 -20.59
CA GLU A 282 6.57 22.16 -20.73
C GLU A 282 6.39 22.76 -19.33
N LEU A 283 7.06 23.88 -19.08
CA LEU A 283 6.89 24.68 -17.88
C LEU A 283 6.02 25.90 -18.21
N ASP A 284 5.24 26.33 -17.24
CA ASP A 284 4.64 27.68 -17.20
C ASP A 284 4.90 28.30 -15.82
N TRP A 285 4.49 29.53 -15.55
CA TRP A 285 4.90 30.27 -14.35
C TRP A 285 4.62 29.55 -13.03
N THR A 286 5.52 29.76 -12.06
CA THR A 286 5.37 29.42 -10.63
C THR A 286 5.43 27.94 -10.16
N PRO A 287 6.16 27.00 -10.81
CA PRO A 287 6.39 25.70 -10.20
C PRO A 287 7.47 25.81 -9.14
N THR A 288 7.32 25.04 -8.07
CA THR A 288 8.34 24.96 -7.04
C THR A 288 8.99 23.59 -7.11
N ILE A 289 10.31 23.56 -7.34
CA ILE A 289 11.11 22.35 -7.24
C ILE A 289 11.91 22.47 -5.93
N GLU A 290 11.45 21.79 -4.89
CA GLU A 290 11.93 21.98 -3.52
C GLU A 290 13.31 21.38 -3.29
N GLY A 291 14.11 22.02 -2.43
CA GLY A 291 15.42 21.54 -2.00
C GLY A 291 16.29 21.02 -3.15
N ASN A 292 16.70 19.75 -3.03
CA ASN A 292 17.57 19.07 -3.99
C ASN A 292 16.84 18.40 -5.15
N ALA A 293 15.50 18.46 -5.21
CA ALA A 293 14.73 17.86 -6.30
C ALA A 293 15.19 18.41 -7.67
N ARG A 294 15.18 17.52 -8.66
CA ARG A 294 15.51 17.82 -10.06
C ARG A 294 14.49 17.16 -10.99
N ILE A 295 14.32 17.77 -12.17
CA ILE A 295 13.56 17.20 -13.27
C ILE A 295 14.55 16.79 -14.36
N TYR A 296 14.67 15.51 -14.64
CA TYR A 296 15.49 14.97 -15.71
C TYR A 296 14.61 14.61 -16.91
N TYR A 297 15.00 15.03 -18.11
CA TYR A 297 14.20 14.77 -19.32
C TYR A 297 15.06 14.44 -20.54
N LYS A 298 14.47 13.78 -21.56
CA LYS A 298 15.14 13.42 -22.83
C LYS A 298 14.66 14.22 -24.04
N GLY A 299 13.44 14.75 -24.00
CA GLY A 299 12.82 15.47 -25.11
C GLY A 299 13.24 16.94 -25.19
N THR A 300 12.31 17.80 -25.61
CA THR A 300 12.48 19.26 -25.64
C THR A 300 11.95 19.91 -24.36
N LEU A 301 12.52 21.06 -24.00
CA LEU A 301 12.03 21.92 -22.93
C LEU A 301 11.39 23.19 -23.50
N LYS A 302 10.15 23.46 -23.12
CA LYS A 302 9.40 24.69 -23.46
C LYS A 302 9.08 25.46 -22.18
N TYR A 303 9.30 26.77 -22.19
CA TYR A 303 8.98 27.68 -21.08
C TYR A 303 8.77 29.12 -21.58
N PRO A 304 8.08 29.99 -20.81
CA PRO A 304 7.92 31.41 -21.13
C PRO A 304 9.24 32.19 -21.27
N ASN A 305 9.23 33.34 -21.96
CA ASN A 305 10.39 34.23 -21.99
C ASN A 305 10.69 34.81 -20.59
N ASN A 306 11.97 35.06 -20.29
CA ASN A 306 12.44 35.60 -18.99
C ASN A 306 12.10 34.73 -17.77
N TYR A 307 12.06 33.40 -17.97
CA TYR A 307 11.73 32.46 -16.92
C TYR A 307 12.78 32.39 -15.81
N HIS A 308 12.38 31.94 -14.62
CA HIS A 308 13.25 31.91 -13.44
C HIS A 308 14.41 30.92 -13.64
N GLN A 309 15.63 31.45 -13.69
CA GLN A 309 16.84 30.64 -13.87
C GLN A 309 17.00 29.58 -12.78
N SER A 310 16.63 29.91 -11.53
CA SER A 310 16.68 28.97 -10.40
C SER A 310 15.79 27.72 -10.57
N ILE A 311 14.74 27.80 -11.40
CA ILE A 311 13.92 26.65 -11.78
C ILE A 311 14.58 25.92 -12.95
N LEU A 312 15.03 26.65 -13.98
CA LEU A 312 15.69 26.07 -15.16
C LEU A 312 16.94 25.26 -14.80
N ASP A 313 17.74 25.74 -13.85
CA ASP A 313 18.93 25.03 -13.35
C ASP A 313 18.59 23.66 -12.73
N LYS A 314 17.33 23.44 -12.36
CA LYS A 314 16.83 22.17 -11.82
C LYS A 314 16.18 21.28 -12.87
N VAL A 315 16.02 21.74 -14.11
CA VAL A 315 15.41 21.00 -15.22
C VAL A 315 16.48 20.61 -16.24
N ILE A 316 16.97 19.38 -16.13
CA ILE A 316 18.23 18.93 -16.71
C ILE A 316 17.97 17.96 -17.87
N LEU A 317 18.42 18.35 -19.07
CA LEU A 317 18.43 17.46 -20.23
C LEU A 317 19.46 16.34 -20.01
N LYS A 318 19.06 15.10 -20.25
CA LYS A 318 19.95 13.93 -20.20
C LYS A 318 19.73 13.05 -21.42
N ALA A 319 20.83 12.51 -21.95
CA ALA A 319 20.78 11.52 -23.02
C ALA A 319 20.10 10.21 -22.56
N ASP A 320 20.17 9.92 -21.26
CA ASP A 320 19.43 8.82 -20.66
C ASP A 320 18.82 9.22 -19.32
N VAL A 321 17.55 8.85 -19.15
CA VAL A 321 16.73 9.15 -17.98
C VAL A 321 16.17 7.82 -17.49
N PRO A 322 16.26 7.50 -16.19
CA PRO A 322 15.67 6.31 -15.61
C PRO A 322 14.24 6.08 -16.09
N LYS A 323 13.99 4.93 -16.72
CA LYS A 323 12.68 4.50 -17.17
C LYS A 323 12.19 3.36 -16.29
N LEU A 324 11.01 3.52 -15.72
CA LEU A 324 10.31 2.41 -15.09
C LEU A 324 9.36 1.76 -16.10
N THR A 325 9.30 0.44 -16.07
CA THR A 325 8.28 -0.33 -16.78
C THR A 325 7.57 -1.20 -15.77
N LYS A 326 6.26 -1.02 -15.64
CA LYS A 326 5.40 -1.82 -14.76
C LYS A 326 4.51 -2.70 -15.63
N SER A 327 4.42 -3.98 -15.28
CA SER A 327 3.45 -4.90 -15.87
C SER A 327 2.25 -5.02 -14.95
N TYR A 328 1.05 -5.02 -15.52
CA TYR A 328 -0.20 -5.16 -14.79
C TYR A 328 -0.96 -6.36 -15.34
N THR A 329 -1.37 -7.27 -14.46
CA THR A 329 -2.21 -8.41 -14.80
C THR A 329 -3.68 -8.06 -14.62
N ASP A 330 -4.58 -8.80 -15.27
CA ASP A 330 -5.98 -8.70 -14.93
C ASP A 330 -6.24 -9.28 -13.54
N ILE A 331 -7.26 -8.75 -12.86
CA ILE A 331 -7.72 -9.36 -11.59
C ILE A 331 -8.16 -10.79 -11.92
N PRO A 332 -7.66 -11.81 -11.22
CA PRO A 332 -8.01 -13.19 -11.54
C PRO A 332 -9.52 -13.42 -11.45
N PRO A 333 -10.05 -14.34 -12.28
CA PRO A 333 -11.47 -14.65 -12.27
C PRO A 333 -11.90 -15.25 -10.93
N LEU A 334 -13.22 -15.19 -10.68
CA LEU A 334 -13.84 -15.81 -9.53
C LEU A 334 -13.69 -17.32 -9.56
N LYS A 335 -13.61 -17.95 -8.39
CA LYS A 335 -13.71 -19.41 -8.27
C LYS A 335 -15.13 -19.87 -8.61
N ASP A 336 -15.34 -21.19 -8.69
CA ASP A 336 -16.67 -21.74 -8.86
C ASP A 336 -17.60 -21.36 -7.69
N SER A 337 -18.89 -21.14 -7.97
CA SER A 337 -19.88 -20.75 -6.96
C SER A 337 -19.97 -21.74 -5.79
N GLN A 338 -19.69 -23.02 -6.01
CA GLN A 338 -19.65 -24.04 -4.96
C GLN A 338 -18.50 -23.82 -3.98
N TRP A 339 -17.33 -23.36 -4.46
CA TRP A 339 -16.19 -23.04 -3.58
C TRP A 339 -16.59 -22.02 -2.52
N TYR A 340 -17.31 -20.96 -2.91
CA TYR A 340 -17.76 -19.94 -1.97
C TYR A 340 -18.71 -20.50 -0.91
N LYS A 341 -19.65 -21.38 -1.29
CA LYS A 341 -20.53 -22.06 -0.34
C LYS A 341 -19.75 -22.93 0.64
N ASP A 342 -18.80 -23.71 0.13
CA ASP A 342 -17.97 -24.60 0.94
C ASP A 342 -17.04 -23.83 1.90
N HIS A 343 -16.70 -22.58 1.57
CA HIS A 343 -15.85 -21.70 2.39
C HIS A 343 -16.63 -20.67 3.22
N GLY A 344 -17.95 -20.88 3.37
CA GLY A 344 -18.80 -20.14 4.30
C GLY A 344 -19.25 -18.76 3.81
N TYR A 345 -19.14 -18.47 2.52
CA TYR A 345 -19.71 -17.26 1.93
C TYR A 345 -21.22 -17.37 1.83
N THR A 346 -21.92 -16.29 2.16
CA THR A 346 -23.38 -16.21 2.18
C THR A 346 -23.85 -14.93 1.50
N GLN A 347 -25.16 -14.68 1.50
CA GLN A 347 -25.73 -13.37 1.14
C GLN A 347 -26.24 -12.59 2.36
N THR A 348 -25.97 -13.10 3.57
CA THR A 348 -26.45 -12.50 4.81
C THR A 348 -25.46 -11.46 5.30
N ILE A 349 -25.88 -10.21 5.30
CA ILE A 349 -25.14 -9.10 5.89
C ILE A 349 -25.09 -9.30 7.42
N LYS A 350 -23.91 -9.15 8.01
CA LYS A 350 -23.68 -9.27 9.45
C LYS A 350 -22.72 -8.17 9.90
N PRO A 351 -22.83 -7.68 11.14
CA PRO A 351 -21.92 -6.65 11.66
C PRO A 351 -20.47 -7.10 11.71
N ASP A 352 -20.19 -8.38 11.92
CA ASP A 352 -18.81 -8.87 12.12
C ASP A 352 -18.55 -10.14 11.32
N ASN A 353 -17.33 -10.28 10.80
CA ASN A 353 -16.81 -11.48 10.14
C ASN A 353 -17.67 -11.99 8.98
N MET A 354 -18.32 -11.08 8.23
CA MET A 354 -19.16 -11.47 7.11
C MET A 354 -18.31 -11.90 5.91
N LYS A 355 -18.67 -13.02 5.31
CA LYS A 355 -18.20 -13.45 4.00
C LYS A 355 -19.38 -13.38 3.03
N LEU A 356 -19.34 -12.47 2.06
CA LEU A 356 -20.42 -12.24 1.10
C LEU A 356 -20.03 -12.68 -0.30
N TYR A 357 -20.89 -13.45 -0.96
CA TYR A 357 -20.76 -13.82 -2.37
C TYR A 357 -22.11 -13.74 -3.08
N GLY A 358 -22.15 -13.13 -4.27
CA GLY A 358 -23.35 -13.03 -5.09
C GLY A 358 -23.14 -12.17 -6.35
N ASN A 359 -24.25 -11.87 -7.05
CA ASN A 359 -24.25 -11.10 -8.30
C ASN A 359 -23.70 -9.69 -8.11
N SER A 360 -24.55 -8.74 -7.72
CA SER A 360 -24.13 -7.43 -7.23
C SER A 360 -24.49 -7.34 -5.75
N ILE A 361 -23.57 -6.87 -4.93
CA ILE A 361 -23.72 -6.84 -3.48
C ILE A 361 -23.98 -5.41 -3.04
N ASN A 362 -25.06 -5.22 -2.28
CA ASN A 362 -25.42 -3.93 -1.70
C ASN A 362 -25.37 -4.06 -0.17
N VAL A 363 -24.56 -3.24 0.48
CA VAL A 363 -24.45 -3.16 1.94
C VAL A 363 -24.88 -1.77 2.39
N GLN A 364 -25.82 -1.72 3.33
CA GLN A 364 -26.32 -0.50 3.94
C GLN A 364 -26.50 -0.72 5.44
N SER A 365 -26.47 0.38 6.19
CA SER A 365 -26.82 0.34 7.61
C SER A 365 -28.27 -0.08 7.80
N TYR A 366 -28.57 -0.83 8.86
CA TYR A 366 -29.90 -1.37 9.11
C TYR A 366 -30.20 -1.46 10.60
N TYR A 367 -31.48 -1.57 10.97
CA TYR A 367 -31.86 -1.89 12.35
C TYR A 367 -31.95 -3.41 12.51
N ASP A 368 -31.16 -3.98 13.42
CA ASP A 368 -31.19 -5.41 13.71
C ASP A 368 -32.10 -5.67 14.90
N SER A 369 -33.26 -6.29 14.66
CA SER A 369 -34.23 -6.61 15.71
C SER A 369 -33.74 -7.69 16.68
N GLY A 370 -32.86 -8.59 16.25
CA GLY A 370 -32.28 -9.62 17.11
C GLY A 370 -31.26 -9.04 18.09
N LEU A 371 -30.56 -7.98 17.69
CA LEU A 371 -29.62 -7.24 18.52
C LEU A 371 -30.24 -6.00 19.20
N GLY A 372 -31.46 -5.61 18.82
CA GLY A 372 -32.16 -4.44 19.34
C GLY A 372 -31.47 -3.11 19.04
N LYS A 373 -30.62 -3.03 18.01
CA LYS A 373 -29.77 -1.86 17.75
C LYS A 373 -29.65 -1.52 16.27
N TYR A 374 -29.34 -0.26 15.99
CA TYR A 374 -28.93 0.20 14.67
C TYR A 374 -27.49 -0.25 14.39
N VAL A 375 -27.28 -0.90 13.25
CA VAL A 375 -26.01 -1.42 12.77
C VAL A 375 -25.54 -0.57 11.60
N ASN A 376 -24.46 0.17 11.81
CA ASN A 376 -23.77 0.95 10.79
C ASN A 376 -22.26 0.66 10.76
N THR A 377 -21.79 -0.30 11.56
CA THR A 377 -20.38 -0.68 11.62
C THR A 377 -20.25 -2.13 11.23
N PHE A 378 -19.37 -2.39 10.26
CA PHE A 378 -19.10 -3.71 9.69
C PHE A 378 -17.61 -4.02 9.84
N THR A 379 -17.25 -5.08 10.57
CA THR A 379 -15.84 -5.42 10.80
C THR A 379 -15.47 -6.76 10.18
N ASN A 380 -14.22 -6.85 9.72
CA ASN A 380 -13.64 -8.07 9.13
C ASN A 380 -14.49 -8.65 7.98
N ALA A 381 -14.95 -7.78 7.08
CA ALA A 381 -15.76 -8.17 5.93
C ALA A 381 -14.89 -8.72 4.80
N ILE A 382 -15.32 -9.80 4.17
CA ILE A 382 -14.77 -10.26 2.89
C ILE A 382 -15.93 -10.32 1.90
N ILE A 383 -15.95 -9.37 0.95
CA ILE A 383 -17.03 -9.23 -0.02
C ILE A 383 -16.50 -9.58 -1.40
N VAL A 384 -17.13 -10.54 -2.07
CA VAL A 384 -16.75 -11.02 -3.40
C VAL A 384 -17.98 -10.95 -4.31
N SER A 385 -17.94 -10.10 -5.32
CA SER A 385 -19.08 -9.83 -6.21
C SER A 385 -18.82 -10.32 -7.64
N GLN A 386 -19.84 -10.86 -8.29
CA GLN A 386 -19.80 -11.19 -9.73
C GLN A 386 -19.96 -9.95 -10.61
N GLY A 387 -20.49 -8.85 -10.06
CA GLY A 387 -20.63 -7.55 -10.67
C GLY A 387 -20.15 -6.46 -9.71
N ASP A 388 -21.05 -5.55 -9.34
CA ASP A 388 -20.72 -4.37 -8.54
C ASP A 388 -20.82 -4.62 -7.03
N ILE A 389 -20.08 -3.85 -6.25
CA ILE A 389 -20.25 -3.73 -4.79
C ILE A 389 -20.66 -2.29 -4.50
N ASN A 390 -21.80 -2.10 -3.84
CA ASN A 390 -22.27 -0.79 -3.39
C ASN A 390 -22.39 -0.80 -1.87
N ILE A 391 -21.62 0.06 -1.21
CA ILE A 391 -21.68 0.25 0.24
C ILE A 391 -22.18 1.66 0.49
N THR A 392 -23.43 1.79 0.95
CA THR A 392 -24.14 3.09 0.97
C THR A 392 -24.80 3.32 2.31
N SER A 393 -24.29 4.29 3.09
CA SER A 393 -24.93 4.88 4.27
C SER A 393 -23.95 5.89 4.89
N GLY A 394 -24.35 7.15 5.09
CA GLY A 394 -23.41 8.23 5.46
C GLY A 394 -22.57 7.98 6.72
N GLY A 395 -23.15 7.36 7.75
CA GLY A 395 -22.44 7.00 8.99
C GLY A 395 -21.86 5.58 9.02
N LEU A 396 -21.69 4.94 7.86
CA LEU A 396 -21.23 3.56 7.77
C LEU A 396 -19.71 3.47 7.91
N LYS A 397 -19.26 2.58 8.79
CA LYS A 397 -17.85 2.23 8.98
C LYS A 397 -17.63 0.79 8.54
N MET A 398 -16.62 0.53 7.74
CA MET A 398 -16.32 -0.84 7.29
C MET A 398 -14.82 -1.15 7.39
N THR A 399 -14.49 -2.33 7.90
CA THR A 399 -13.16 -2.92 7.73
C THR A 399 -13.25 -4.21 6.91
N GLY A 400 -12.39 -4.42 5.93
CA GLY A 400 -12.49 -5.61 5.08
C GLY A 400 -11.76 -5.58 3.75
N VAL A 401 -12.02 -6.61 2.95
CA VAL A 401 -11.53 -6.73 1.58
C VAL A 401 -12.70 -6.83 0.62
N LEU A 402 -12.65 -6.04 -0.45
CA LEU A 402 -13.69 -5.94 -1.47
C LEU A 402 -13.15 -6.41 -2.81
N PHE A 403 -13.75 -7.46 -3.38
CA PHE A 403 -13.40 -8.03 -4.69
C PHE A 403 -14.56 -7.89 -5.66
N ALA A 404 -14.37 -7.10 -6.72
CA ALA A 404 -15.27 -6.96 -7.86
C ALA A 404 -14.48 -7.18 -9.17
N PRO A 405 -14.01 -8.41 -9.47
CA PRO A 405 -13.17 -8.70 -10.63
C PRO A 405 -13.84 -8.41 -11.98
N ASN A 406 -15.16 -8.21 -12.01
CA ASN A 406 -15.92 -7.91 -13.23
C ASN A 406 -16.77 -6.63 -13.10
N GLY A 407 -16.54 -5.81 -12.08
CA GLY A 407 -17.34 -4.61 -11.81
C GLY A 407 -16.58 -3.54 -11.06
N LYS A 408 -17.31 -2.61 -10.47
CA LYS A 408 -16.78 -1.52 -9.64
C LYS A 408 -17.17 -1.66 -8.17
N VAL A 409 -16.46 -0.93 -7.34
CA VAL A 409 -16.83 -0.72 -5.93
C VAL A 409 -17.22 0.74 -5.74
N THR A 410 -18.43 0.98 -5.25
CA THR A 410 -18.91 2.30 -4.83
C THR A 410 -19.00 2.33 -3.31
N PHE A 411 -18.35 3.32 -2.68
CA PHE A 411 -18.39 3.52 -1.24
C PHE A 411 -18.90 4.92 -0.90
N SER A 412 -19.98 4.96 -0.12
CA SER A 412 -20.61 6.17 0.38
C SER A 412 -20.86 6.05 1.88
N GLY A 413 -19.80 6.08 2.68
CA GLY A 413 -19.84 5.97 4.14
C GLY A 413 -18.81 6.85 4.86
N GLU A 414 -18.74 6.72 6.19
CA GLU A 414 -17.84 7.52 7.03
C GLU A 414 -16.39 7.06 6.91
N SER A 415 -16.14 5.74 6.98
CA SER A 415 -14.78 5.21 6.87
C SER A 415 -14.70 3.79 6.29
N PHE A 416 -13.63 3.54 5.53
CA PHE A 416 -13.23 2.21 5.07
C PHE A 416 -11.79 1.92 5.47
N GLU A 417 -11.52 0.75 6.05
CA GLU A 417 -10.18 0.25 6.34
C GLU A 417 -9.96 -1.10 5.66
N GLY A 418 -8.98 -1.23 4.78
CA GLY A 418 -8.65 -2.49 4.13
C GLY A 418 -8.22 -2.35 2.67
N VAL A 419 -8.74 -3.23 1.81
CA VAL A 419 -8.25 -3.42 0.44
C VAL A 419 -9.40 -3.50 -0.56
N VAL A 420 -9.23 -2.88 -1.74
CA VAL A 420 -10.23 -2.85 -2.82
C VAL A 420 -9.62 -3.33 -4.15
N MET A 421 -10.18 -4.38 -4.71
CA MET A 421 -9.82 -4.97 -6.00
C MET A 421 -11.04 -4.93 -6.90
N ALA A 422 -11.10 -3.98 -7.84
CA ALA A 422 -12.28 -3.78 -8.68
C ALA A 422 -11.87 -3.47 -10.12
N ARG A 423 -12.32 -4.28 -11.09
CA ARG A 423 -11.91 -4.11 -12.49
C ARG A 423 -12.21 -2.71 -13.00
N ASP A 424 -13.42 -2.23 -12.74
CA ASP A 424 -13.92 -0.94 -13.23
C ASP A 424 -13.62 0.22 -12.29
N GLY A 425 -12.90 -0.05 -11.19
CA GLY A 425 -12.38 0.96 -10.27
C GLY A 425 -13.10 1.08 -8.95
N PHE A 426 -12.56 1.97 -8.12
CA PHE A 426 -13.07 2.30 -6.78
C PHE A 426 -13.54 3.75 -6.74
N TYR A 427 -14.80 3.95 -6.36
CA TYR A 427 -15.51 5.23 -6.37
C TYR A 427 -15.96 5.57 -4.96
N VAL A 428 -15.30 6.53 -4.32
CA VAL A 428 -15.71 7.09 -3.03
C VAL A 428 -16.51 8.35 -3.30
N THR A 429 -17.81 8.32 -3.03
CA THR A 429 -18.73 9.39 -3.46
C THR A 429 -19.10 10.36 -2.33
N SER A 430 -18.79 10.02 -1.08
CA SER A 430 -19.11 10.85 0.09
C SER A 430 -17.95 11.76 0.48
N GLY A 431 -18.24 13.07 0.59
CA GLY A 431 -17.29 14.13 0.94
C GLY A 431 -16.47 13.89 2.21
N GLY A 432 -17.12 13.32 3.24
CA GLY A 432 -16.54 13.16 4.58
C GLY A 432 -15.69 11.91 4.79
N THR A 433 -15.46 11.09 3.77
CA THR A 433 -14.91 9.74 3.95
C THR A 433 -13.41 9.73 4.22
N THR A 434 -13.00 8.89 5.17
CA THR A 434 -11.60 8.48 5.33
C THR A 434 -11.42 7.04 4.87
N VAL A 435 -10.45 6.79 3.98
CA VAL A 435 -10.10 5.45 3.51
C VAL A 435 -8.67 5.13 3.93
N THR A 436 -8.49 4.04 4.66
CA THR A 436 -7.20 3.65 5.25
C THR A 436 -6.80 2.27 4.72
N PHE A 437 -5.57 2.16 4.22
CA PHE A 437 -4.97 0.89 3.85
C PHE A 437 -4.78 0.03 5.08
N LYS A 438 -5.15 -1.24 4.94
CA LYS A 438 -4.75 -2.29 5.84
C LYS A 438 -4.55 -3.55 5.03
N GLY A 439 -3.37 -4.15 5.15
CA GLY A 439 -2.94 -5.26 4.29
C GLY A 439 -3.94 -6.41 4.25
N ILE A 440 -4.01 -7.05 3.08
CA ILE A 440 -4.95 -8.14 2.81
C ILE A 440 -4.77 -9.31 3.78
N GLU A 441 -3.55 -9.55 4.25
CA GLU A 441 -3.17 -10.59 5.21
C GLU A 441 -3.82 -10.40 6.59
N GLN A 442 -4.32 -9.21 6.91
CA GLN A 442 -5.12 -8.97 8.11
C GLN A 442 -6.50 -9.65 8.05
N TYR A 443 -7.01 -9.90 6.85
CA TYR A 443 -8.34 -10.47 6.58
C TYR A 443 -8.26 -11.87 5.98
N ILE A 444 -7.25 -12.14 5.15
CA ILE A 444 -7.02 -13.42 4.46
C ILE A 444 -5.57 -13.84 4.71
N ARG A 445 -5.36 -14.67 5.74
CA ARG A 445 -4.03 -15.11 6.20
C ARG A 445 -3.46 -16.27 5.41
N ASP A 446 -4.31 -17.24 5.06
CA ASP A 446 -3.91 -18.40 4.27
C ASP A 446 -4.18 -18.09 2.79
N PRO A 447 -3.18 -18.17 1.89
CA PRO A 447 -3.38 -18.03 0.45
C PRO A 447 -4.46 -18.97 -0.11
N LYS A 448 -4.73 -20.12 0.54
CA LYS A 448 -5.80 -21.05 0.14
C LYS A 448 -7.20 -20.47 0.34
N ASP A 449 -7.37 -19.55 1.28
CA ASP A 449 -8.63 -18.85 1.55
C ASP A 449 -8.83 -17.64 0.61
N PHE A 450 -7.87 -17.35 -0.27
CA PHE A 450 -7.98 -16.27 -1.24
C PHE A 450 -9.13 -16.55 -2.22
N PRO A 451 -10.12 -15.65 -2.37
CA PRO A 451 -11.37 -15.95 -3.07
C PRO A 451 -11.29 -15.92 -4.59
N LEU A 452 -10.13 -15.62 -5.19
CA LEU A 452 -9.98 -15.59 -6.64
C LEU A 452 -9.17 -16.81 -7.12
N GLN A 453 -9.29 -17.12 -8.40
CA GLN A 453 -8.50 -18.19 -9.00
C GLN A 453 -7.01 -17.83 -8.98
N THR A 454 -6.17 -18.84 -8.82
CA THR A 454 -4.75 -18.71 -9.14
C THR A 454 -4.64 -18.82 -10.66
N LEU A 455 -4.00 -17.87 -11.32
CA LEU A 455 -3.72 -17.98 -12.75
C LEU A 455 -2.66 -19.08 -12.94
N SER A 456 -3.09 -20.33 -13.12
CA SER A 456 -2.22 -21.39 -13.63
C SER A 456 -1.89 -21.09 -15.08
N LYS A 457 -0.62 -21.30 -15.47
CA LYS A 457 -0.16 -21.15 -16.86
C LYS A 457 -1.17 -21.82 -17.81
N VAL A 458 -1.59 -21.09 -18.84
CA VAL A 458 -2.02 -21.72 -20.08
C VAL A 458 -0.75 -22.33 -20.67
N ASP A 459 -0.77 -23.65 -20.89
CA ASP A 459 0.33 -24.43 -21.48
C ASP A 459 0.80 -23.88 -22.82
#